data_AF-A0A1M6MZB8-F1
#
_entry.id   AF-A0A1M6MZB8-F1
#
_cell.length_a   1.000
_cell.length_b   1.000
_cell.length_c   1.000
_cell.angle_alpha   90.00
_cell.angle_beta   90.00
_cell.angle_gamma   90.00
#
_symmetry.space_group_name_H-M   'P 1'
#
loop_
_entity.id
_entity.type
_entity.pdbx_description
1 polymer ?
#
loop_
_entity_poly.entity_id
_entity_poly.type
_entity_poly.pdbx_seq_one_letter_code
_entity_poly.pdbx_strand_id
1 'polypeptide(L)'
;MSLHPIRALDYVIDEYRDYLRTEFRARDPKLRAALERELDAPGFLAQEPFFQAHRPFKSGKRWRDLPIDAQLARVMENRSKSETAYLHQSEAIEELLSPQAKPVVVTTGTGSGKTEAFLLPVIQNAFDDAMRFKRSGLTAILVYPMNALANDQKQRIEEYLAEAGFAGAVRVEQYDRGTPQAKREEMRANPPHILLTNYIVDFQIDSGKIFKLNWGNQLVEQRKFSF
;
A
#
# COMPACT_ATOMS: atom_id res chain seq x y z
N MET A 1 -3.81 19.15 25.78
CA MET A 1 -4.83 18.46 26.61
C MET A 1 -4.82 17.01 26.16
N SER A 2 -4.43 16.05 27.01
CA SER A 2 -4.40 14.63 26.61
C SER A 2 -5.82 14.07 26.62
N LEU A 3 -6.30 13.56 25.48
CA LEU A 3 -7.58 12.85 25.40
C LEU A 3 -7.48 11.56 26.22
N HIS A 4 -8.35 11.38 27.21
CA HIS A 4 -8.45 10.11 27.94
C HIS A 4 -9.44 9.20 27.19
N PRO A 5 -8.98 8.17 26.45
CA PRO A 5 -9.79 7.46 25.47
C PRO A 5 -11.00 6.75 26.11
N ILE A 6 -10.85 6.22 27.33
CA ILE A 6 -11.95 5.59 28.07
C ILE A 6 -13.05 6.60 28.37
N ARG A 7 -12.71 7.76 28.94
CA ARG A 7 -13.70 8.80 29.26
C ARG A 7 -14.35 9.40 28.02
N ALA A 8 -13.61 9.51 26.92
CA ALA A 8 -14.16 9.98 25.64
C ALA A 8 -15.20 8.98 25.10
N LEU A 9 -14.92 7.69 25.21
CA LEU A 9 -15.88 6.65 24.83
C LEU A 9 -17.11 6.67 25.73
N ASP A 10 -16.93 6.70 27.06
CA ASP A 10 -18.03 6.78 28.02
C ASP A 10 -18.94 7.98 27.71
N TYR A 11 -18.33 9.15 27.49
CA TYR A 11 -19.04 10.37 27.11
C TYR A 11 -19.84 10.21 25.81
N VAL A 12 -19.26 9.62 24.76
CA VAL A 12 -19.95 9.39 23.48
C VAL A 12 -21.12 8.42 23.64
N ILE A 13 -20.95 7.36 24.44
CA ILE A 13 -22.01 6.39 24.72
C ILE A 13 -23.16 7.06 25.47
N ASP A 14 -22.84 7.88 26.48
CA ASP A 14 -23.83 8.59 27.28
C ASP A 14 -24.58 9.65 26.46
N GLU A 15 -23.87 10.43 25.64
CA GLU A 15 -24.49 11.42 24.76
C GLU A 15 -25.42 10.75 23.73
N TYR A 16 -25.00 9.61 23.17
CA TYR A 16 -25.84 8.85 22.25
C TYR A 16 -27.07 8.23 22.93
N ARG A 17 -26.91 7.74 24.17
CA ARG A 17 -28.01 7.25 25.02
C ARG A 17 -29.04 8.36 25.27
N ASP A 18 -28.58 9.55 25.66
CA ASP A 18 -29.43 10.69 25.94
C ASP A 18 -30.14 11.19 24.68
N TYR A 19 -29.44 11.25 23.55
CA TYR A 19 -30.05 11.52 22.26
C TYR A 19 -31.21 10.56 21.96
N LEU A 20 -30.98 9.25 22.05
CA LEU A 20 -32.02 8.25 21.77
C LEU A 20 -33.21 8.36 22.73
N ARG A 21 -32.98 8.67 24.01
CA ARG A 21 -34.04 8.94 24.99
C ARG A 21 -34.86 10.19 24.63
N THR A 22 -34.22 11.24 24.13
CA THR A 22 -34.90 12.50 23.78
C THR A 22 -35.68 12.42 22.47
N GLU A 23 -35.16 11.70 21.47
CA GLU A 23 -35.77 11.53 20.15
C GLU A 23 -36.95 10.56 20.21
N PHE A 24 -36.80 9.42 20.88
CA PHE A 24 -37.85 8.41 21.01
C PHE A 24 -38.72 8.64 22.25
N ARG A 25 -39.58 9.65 22.19
CA ARG A 25 -40.59 9.93 23.24
C ARG A 25 -41.76 8.95 23.16
N ALA A 26 -41.55 7.72 23.63
CA ALA A 26 -42.64 6.75 23.77
C ALA A 26 -43.70 7.27 24.76
N ARG A 27 -44.91 7.57 24.26
CA ARG A 27 -46.05 8.01 25.10
C ARG A 27 -46.56 6.90 26.02
N ASP A 28 -46.36 5.64 25.63
CA ASP A 28 -46.68 4.46 26.45
C ASP A 28 -45.56 4.21 27.48
N PRO A 29 -45.85 4.24 28.79
CA PRO A 29 -44.88 3.96 29.84
C PRO A 29 -44.19 2.59 29.71
N LYS A 30 -44.89 1.57 29.19
CA LYS A 30 -44.34 0.22 29.03
C LYS A 30 -43.29 0.17 27.93
N LEU A 31 -43.54 0.83 26.80
CA LEU A 31 -42.60 0.90 25.69
C LEU A 31 -41.37 1.73 26.07
N ARG A 32 -41.56 2.82 26.84
CA ARG A 32 -40.45 3.62 27.37
C ARG A 32 -39.54 2.80 28.29
N ALA A 33 -40.13 2.06 29.22
CA ALA A 33 -39.38 1.20 30.13
C ALA A 33 -38.65 0.06 29.38
N ALA A 34 -39.27 -0.50 28.34
CA ALA A 34 -38.63 -1.50 27.49
C ALA A 34 -37.41 -0.92 26.74
N LEU A 35 -37.55 0.27 26.14
CA LEU A 35 -36.45 0.95 25.47
C LEU A 35 -35.30 1.28 26.44
N GLU A 36 -35.61 1.87 27.60
CA GLU A 36 -34.59 2.18 28.62
C GLU A 36 -33.81 0.92 29.04
N ARG A 37 -34.52 -0.21 29.22
CA ARG A 37 -33.89 -1.49 29.55
C ARG A 37 -32.94 -2.00 28.46
N GLU A 38 -33.32 -1.91 27.19
CA GLU A 38 -32.46 -2.35 26.09
C GLU A 38 -31.26 -1.40 25.91
N LEU A 39 -31.45 -0.09 26.08
CA LEU A 39 -30.34 0.88 26.03
C LEU A 39 -29.30 0.61 27.12
N ASP A 40 -29.73 0.17 28.31
CA ASP A 40 -28.84 -0.20 29.43
C ASP A 40 -28.22 -1.60 29.26
N ALA A 41 -28.67 -2.40 28.29
CA ALA A 41 -28.15 -3.74 28.08
C ALA A 41 -26.69 -3.69 27.57
N PRO A 42 -25.77 -4.49 28.16
CA PRO A 42 -24.39 -4.58 27.69
C PRO A 42 -24.32 -4.94 26.20
N GLY A 43 -23.51 -4.22 25.42
CA GLY A 43 -23.35 -4.49 23.99
C GLY A 43 -24.42 -3.86 23.08
N PHE A 44 -25.49 -3.28 23.63
CA PHE A 44 -26.58 -2.70 22.84
C PHE A 44 -26.17 -1.41 22.13
N LEU A 45 -25.68 -0.43 22.88
CA LEU A 45 -25.23 0.85 22.32
C LEU A 45 -23.83 0.78 21.71
N ALA A 46 -22.94 0.01 22.34
CA ALA A 46 -21.56 -0.14 21.92
C ALA A 46 -21.02 -1.51 22.34
N GLN A 47 -20.17 -2.09 21.50
CA GLN A 47 -19.38 -3.27 21.86
C GLN A 47 -18.29 -2.90 22.87
N GLU A 48 -17.77 -3.91 23.57
CA GLU A 48 -16.64 -3.68 24.48
C GLU A 48 -15.44 -3.09 23.72
N PRO A 49 -14.84 -2.00 24.23
CA PRO A 49 -13.69 -1.39 23.59
C PRO A 49 -12.49 -2.33 23.62
N PHE A 50 -11.95 -2.60 22.44
CA PHE A 50 -10.69 -3.32 22.28
C PHE A 50 -9.51 -2.34 22.38
N PHE A 51 -8.75 -2.41 23.47
CA PHE A 51 -7.55 -1.62 23.66
C PHE A 51 -6.32 -2.39 23.19
N GLN A 52 -5.61 -1.85 22.20
CA GLN A 52 -4.32 -2.39 21.76
C GLN A 52 -3.21 -1.38 22.04
N ALA A 53 -2.30 -1.73 22.95
CA ALA A 53 -1.06 -1.01 23.14
C ALA A 53 -0.01 -1.57 22.19
N HIS A 54 0.38 -0.80 21.17
CA HIS A 54 1.49 -1.18 20.30
C HIS A 54 2.82 -0.90 21.00
N ARG A 55 3.68 -1.91 21.09
CA ARG A 55 5.08 -1.67 21.42
C ARG A 55 5.75 -0.92 20.26
N PRO A 56 6.67 0.02 20.52
CA PRO A 56 7.44 0.63 19.46
C PRO A 56 8.19 -0.45 18.68
N PHE A 57 8.26 -0.29 17.35
CA PHE A 57 9.02 -1.20 16.51
C PHE A 57 10.51 -1.10 16.84
N LYS A 58 11.24 -2.21 16.70
CA LYS A 58 12.69 -2.23 16.91
C LYS A 58 13.38 -1.36 15.87
N SER A 59 14.32 -0.53 16.31
CA SER A 59 15.22 0.21 15.42
C SER A 59 16.13 -0.77 14.66
N GLY A 60 16.32 -0.49 13.38
CA GLY A 60 17.27 -1.18 12.50
C GLY A 60 18.50 -0.31 12.24
N LYS A 61 19.03 -0.41 11.03
CA LYS A 61 20.20 0.37 10.58
C LYS A 61 19.82 1.83 10.29
N ARG A 62 20.83 2.70 10.21
CA ARG A 62 20.63 4.07 9.71
C ARG A 62 20.27 4.01 8.23
N TRP A 63 19.39 4.90 7.79
CA TRP A 63 18.98 4.94 6.37
C TRP A 63 20.17 5.05 5.42
N ARG A 64 21.21 5.79 5.81
CA ARG A 64 22.46 5.98 5.04
C ARG A 64 23.38 4.76 5.00
N ASP A 65 23.18 3.81 5.91
CA ASP A 65 23.99 2.59 5.98
C ASP A 65 23.34 1.43 5.19
N LEU A 66 22.13 1.64 4.67
CA LEU A 66 21.43 0.69 3.82
C LEU A 66 21.94 0.79 2.37
N PRO A 67 21.84 -0.29 1.56
CA PRO A 67 22.34 -0.33 0.18
C PRO A 67 21.43 0.44 -0.81
N ILE A 68 21.06 1.68 -0.46
CA ILE A 68 20.25 2.58 -1.27
C ILE A 68 21.03 3.88 -1.54
N ASP A 69 20.66 4.60 -2.58
CA ASP A 69 21.28 5.88 -2.93
C ASP A 69 21.17 6.89 -1.77
N ALA A 70 22.21 7.71 -1.60
CA ALA A 70 22.30 8.67 -0.51
C ALA A 70 21.17 9.71 -0.52
N GLN A 71 20.67 10.11 -1.69
CA GLN A 71 19.51 10.99 -1.78
C GLN A 71 18.25 10.28 -1.33
N LEU A 72 18.05 9.03 -1.75
CA LEU A 72 16.90 8.23 -1.31
C LEU A 72 16.93 7.98 0.21
N ALA A 73 18.09 7.69 0.78
CA ALA A 73 18.28 7.61 2.23
C ALA A 73 17.91 8.91 2.94
N ARG A 74 18.32 10.07 2.41
CA ARG A 74 17.98 11.39 2.95
C ARG A 74 16.48 11.67 2.89
N VAL A 75 15.80 11.26 1.82
CA VAL A 75 14.33 11.34 1.72
C VAL A 75 13.67 10.55 2.85
N MET A 76 14.16 9.34 3.14
CA MET A 76 13.63 8.52 4.23
C MET A 76 13.90 9.11 5.61
N GLU A 77 15.07 9.69 5.87
CA GLU A 77 15.34 10.42 7.13
C GLU A 77 14.33 11.57 7.33
N ASN A 78 14.12 12.37 6.29
CA ASN A 78 13.21 13.52 6.33
C ASN A 78 11.75 13.13 6.53
N ARG A 79 11.31 12.03 5.92
CA ARG A 79 9.92 11.55 5.97
C ARG A 79 9.62 10.76 7.25
N SER A 80 10.54 9.90 7.68
CA SER A 80 10.40 9.13 8.92
C SER A 80 10.65 9.96 10.18
N LYS A 81 11.27 11.15 10.05
CA LYS A 81 11.73 11.97 11.19
C LYS A 81 12.67 11.19 12.12
N SER A 82 13.43 10.25 11.55
CA SER A 82 14.33 9.33 12.24
C SER A 82 15.55 9.07 11.38
N GLU A 83 16.73 8.99 12.01
CA GLU A 83 17.96 8.58 11.30
C GLU A 83 17.96 7.08 10.97
N THR A 84 17.19 6.28 11.70
CA THR A 84 17.15 4.82 11.56
C THR A 84 15.86 4.33 10.94
N ALA A 85 15.97 3.34 10.07
CA ALA A 85 14.86 2.51 9.64
C ALA A 85 14.38 1.59 10.77
N TYR A 86 13.21 1.01 10.63
CA TYR A 86 12.82 -0.13 11.48
C TYR A 86 13.61 -1.38 11.10
N LEU A 87 13.76 -2.31 12.04
CA LEU A 87 14.52 -3.55 11.86
C LEU A 87 14.04 -4.33 10.62
N HIS A 88 12.72 -4.55 10.50
CA HIS A 88 12.14 -5.27 9.38
C HIS A 88 12.31 -4.56 8.03
N GLN A 89 12.41 -3.22 8.01
CA GLN A 89 12.73 -2.48 6.80
C GLN A 89 14.19 -2.70 6.43
N SER A 90 15.10 -2.59 7.40
CA SER A 90 16.53 -2.81 7.18
C SER A 90 16.79 -4.21 6.64
N GLU A 91 16.28 -5.25 7.31
CA GLU A 91 16.45 -6.65 6.91
C GLU A 91 15.89 -6.91 5.51
N ALA A 92 14.69 -6.41 5.19
CA ALA A 92 14.08 -6.60 3.88
C ALA A 92 14.87 -5.88 2.77
N ILE A 93 15.29 -4.63 3.01
CA ILE A 93 16.04 -3.83 2.02
C ILE A 93 17.38 -4.49 1.71
N GLU A 94 18.10 -4.93 2.75
CA GLU A 94 19.40 -5.59 2.58
C GLU A 94 19.28 -6.92 1.86
N GLU A 95 18.29 -7.76 2.21
CA GLU A 95 18.08 -9.03 1.52
C GLU A 95 17.71 -8.83 0.05
N LEU A 96 16.78 -7.92 -0.24
CA LEU A 96 16.25 -7.69 -1.59
C LEU A 96 17.25 -6.97 -2.53
N LEU A 97 18.22 -6.23 -1.98
CA LEU A 97 19.29 -5.57 -2.74
C LEU A 97 20.62 -6.33 -2.67
N SER A 98 20.65 -7.49 -2.01
CA SER A 98 21.86 -8.31 -1.97
C SER A 98 22.15 -8.94 -3.34
N PRO A 99 23.43 -9.26 -3.64
CA PRO A 99 23.80 -9.97 -4.88
C PRO A 99 23.14 -11.35 -5.04
N GLN A 100 22.60 -11.91 -3.96
CA GLN A 100 21.98 -13.24 -3.89
C GLN A 100 20.56 -13.15 -3.32
N ALA A 101 19.82 -12.11 -3.74
CA ALA A 101 18.51 -11.78 -3.20
C ALA A 101 17.54 -12.97 -3.22
N LYS A 102 16.83 -13.15 -2.10
CA LYS A 102 15.80 -14.17 -1.96
C LYS A 102 14.41 -13.53 -1.82
N PRO A 103 13.34 -14.28 -2.13
CA PRO A 103 11.98 -13.81 -1.86
C PRO A 103 11.79 -13.53 -0.35
N VAL A 104 11.23 -12.36 -0.03
CA VAL A 104 10.97 -11.92 1.35
C VAL A 104 9.46 -11.81 1.59
N VAL A 105 9.00 -12.28 2.75
CA VAL A 105 7.64 -12.04 3.26
C VAL A 105 7.74 -11.20 4.52
N VAL A 106 7.20 -9.98 4.48
CA VAL A 106 7.25 -9.05 5.62
C VAL A 106 5.94 -9.12 6.42
N THR A 107 6.02 -9.63 7.66
CA THR A 107 4.87 -9.79 8.56
C THR A 107 4.94 -8.82 9.73
N THR A 108 4.23 -7.69 9.64
CA THR A 108 4.19 -6.67 10.72
C THR A 108 2.81 -6.00 10.82
N GLY A 109 2.51 -5.35 11.95
CA GLY A 109 1.24 -4.65 12.21
C GLY A 109 0.99 -3.47 11.27
N THR A 110 -0.24 -2.96 11.19
CA THR A 110 -0.57 -1.77 10.38
C THR A 110 0.25 -0.54 10.82
N GLY A 111 0.56 0.36 9.88
CA GLY A 111 1.34 1.57 10.17
C GLY A 111 2.83 1.35 10.50
N SER A 112 3.34 0.12 10.37
CA SER A 112 4.73 -0.23 10.71
C SER A 112 5.79 0.18 9.71
N GLY A 113 5.42 0.73 8.55
CA GLY A 113 6.38 1.03 7.47
C GLY A 113 6.69 -0.16 6.55
N LYS A 114 5.81 -1.16 6.46
CA LYS A 114 5.92 -2.26 5.47
C LYS A 114 6.09 -1.76 4.04
N THR A 115 5.45 -0.65 3.71
CA THR A 115 5.47 -0.06 2.38
C THR A 115 6.90 0.23 1.94
N GLU A 116 7.69 0.90 2.77
CA GLU A 116 9.08 1.24 2.47
C GLU A 116 9.98 -0.01 2.39
N ALA A 117 9.66 -1.06 3.15
CA ALA A 117 10.43 -2.30 3.17
C ALA A 117 10.51 -2.98 1.79
N PHE A 118 9.47 -2.84 0.95
CA PHE A 118 9.49 -3.37 -0.43
C PHE A 118 9.60 -2.28 -1.50
N LEU A 119 9.14 -1.04 -1.25
CA LEU A 119 9.21 0.03 -2.24
C LEU A 119 10.64 0.55 -2.46
N LEU A 120 11.44 0.66 -1.40
CA LEU A 120 12.79 1.22 -1.54
C LEU A 120 13.71 0.35 -2.42
N PRO A 121 13.73 -1.00 -2.27
CA PRO A 121 14.46 -1.85 -3.20
C PRO A 121 13.98 -1.71 -4.65
N VAL A 122 12.67 -1.57 -4.86
CA VAL A 122 12.09 -1.37 -6.20
C VAL A 122 12.55 -0.04 -6.81
N ILE A 123 12.50 1.06 -6.06
CA ILE A 123 12.94 2.37 -6.53
C ILE A 123 14.45 2.37 -6.82
N GLN A 124 15.25 1.77 -5.92
CA GLN A 124 16.69 1.66 -6.09
C GLN A 124 17.04 0.91 -7.38
N ASN A 125 16.49 -0.29 -7.57
CA ASN A 125 16.73 -1.09 -8.78
C ASN A 125 16.26 -0.35 -10.05
N ALA A 126 15.10 0.32 -10.00
CA ALA A 126 14.57 1.07 -11.14
C ALA A 126 15.47 2.26 -11.52
N PHE A 127 16.06 2.93 -10.53
CA PHE A 127 17.03 3.99 -10.75
C PHE A 127 18.33 3.47 -11.34
N ASP A 128 18.87 2.38 -10.78
CA ASP A 128 20.10 1.75 -11.27
C ASP A 128 19.96 1.26 -12.71
N ASP A 129 18.82 0.63 -13.04
CA ASP A 129 18.49 0.22 -14.41
C ASP A 129 18.37 1.42 -15.35
N ALA A 130 17.70 2.50 -14.93
CA ALA A 130 17.57 3.72 -15.72
C ALA A 130 18.94 4.33 -16.04
N MET A 131 19.84 4.39 -15.06
CA MET A 131 21.21 4.91 -15.25
C MET A 131 22.07 3.99 -16.12
N ARG A 132 21.93 2.68 -15.95
CA ARG A 132 22.73 1.68 -16.67
C ARG A 132 22.33 1.58 -18.14
N PHE A 133 21.03 1.48 -18.42
CA PHE A 133 20.52 1.22 -19.76
C PHE A 133 20.17 2.48 -20.53
N LYS A 134 20.05 3.64 -19.86
CA LYS A 134 19.73 4.95 -20.45
C LYS A 134 18.48 4.92 -21.33
N ARG A 135 17.54 4.03 -21.03
CA ARG A 135 16.26 3.85 -21.72
C ARG A 135 15.24 3.28 -20.75
N SER A 136 13.96 3.47 -21.04
CA SER A 136 12.90 2.84 -20.27
C SER A 136 12.83 1.32 -20.52
N GLY A 137 12.61 0.56 -19.46
CA GLY A 137 12.43 -0.89 -19.49
C GLY A 137 11.85 -1.35 -18.17
N LEU A 138 11.08 -2.44 -18.16
CA LEU A 138 10.38 -2.90 -16.97
C LEU A 138 11.33 -3.50 -15.94
N THR A 139 11.50 -2.82 -14.81
CA THR A 139 12.28 -3.29 -13.66
C THR A 139 11.38 -3.99 -12.64
N ALA A 140 10.20 -3.44 -12.36
CA ALA A 140 9.31 -3.97 -11.33
C ALA A 140 7.82 -3.88 -11.69
N ILE A 141 7.06 -4.87 -11.24
CA ILE A 141 5.60 -4.86 -11.22
C ILE A 141 5.13 -4.88 -9.77
N LEU A 142 4.31 -3.91 -9.39
CA LEU A 142 3.65 -3.84 -8.09
C LEU A 142 2.17 -4.18 -8.27
N VAL A 143 1.72 -5.22 -7.58
CA VAL A 143 0.33 -5.69 -7.65
C VAL A 143 -0.41 -5.31 -6.37
N TYR A 144 -1.45 -4.49 -6.50
CA TYR A 144 -2.29 -4.04 -5.40
C TYR A 144 -3.73 -4.59 -5.52
N PRO A 145 -4.44 -4.77 -4.40
CA PRO A 145 -5.80 -5.30 -4.45
C PRO A 145 -6.82 -4.34 -5.07
N MET A 146 -6.58 -3.04 -5.00
CA MET A 146 -7.54 -2.01 -5.45
C MET A 146 -6.82 -0.90 -6.21
N ASN A 147 -7.50 -0.35 -7.23
CA ASN A 147 -6.98 0.77 -8.02
C ASN A 147 -6.69 2.02 -7.18
N ALA A 148 -7.52 2.31 -6.18
CA ALA A 148 -7.30 3.44 -5.27
C ALA A 148 -5.95 3.30 -4.57
N LEU A 149 -5.65 2.11 -4.03
CA LEU A 149 -4.36 1.85 -3.39
C LEU A 149 -3.21 1.93 -4.39
N ALA A 150 -3.38 1.41 -5.61
CA ALA A 150 -2.37 1.55 -6.66
C ALA A 150 -2.08 3.02 -7.00
N ASN A 151 -3.11 3.86 -7.14
CA ASN A 151 -2.97 5.30 -7.39
C ASN A 151 -2.20 5.98 -6.24
N ASP A 152 -2.58 5.71 -4.99
CA ASP A 152 -1.92 6.27 -3.81
C ASP A 152 -0.44 5.88 -3.76
N GLN A 153 -0.12 4.61 -4.08
CA GLN A 153 1.26 4.16 -4.11
C GLN A 153 2.03 4.72 -5.32
N LYS A 154 1.38 4.93 -6.47
CA LYS A 154 2.00 5.60 -7.62
C LYS A 154 2.45 7.01 -7.23
N GLN A 155 1.54 7.79 -6.66
CA GLN A 155 1.83 9.15 -6.22
C GLN A 155 2.97 9.16 -5.19
N ARG A 156 2.93 8.25 -4.20
CA ARG A 156 3.99 8.10 -3.19
C ARG A 156 5.36 7.85 -3.83
N ILE A 157 5.43 6.96 -4.82
CA ILE A 157 6.68 6.66 -5.54
C ILE A 157 7.17 7.90 -6.30
N GLU A 158 6.27 8.59 -7.01
CA GLU A 158 6.61 9.81 -7.76
C GLU A 158 7.14 10.92 -6.83
N GLU A 159 6.56 11.07 -5.64
CA GLU A 159 7.06 11.99 -4.60
C GLU A 159 8.47 11.60 -4.15
N TYR A 160 8.75 10.31 -3.91
CA TYR A 160 10.09 9.86 -3.51
C TYR A 160 11.12 10.12 -4.59
N LEU A 161 10.76 9.85 -5.85
CA LEU A 161 11.61 10.14 -7.00
C LEU A 161 11.87 11.64 -7.14
N ALA A 162 10.86 12.48 -6.97
CA ALA A 162 11.02 13.93 -7.03
C ALA A 162 11.92 14.45 -5.91
N GLU A 163 11.67 14.04 -4.66
CA GLU A 163 12.44 14.46 -3.49
C GLU A 163 13.91 13.97 -3.55
N ALA A 164 14.16 12.80 -4.16
CA ALA A 164 15.51 12.25 -4.34
C ALA A 164 16.24 12.84 -5.58
N GLY A 165 15.58 13.65 -6.41
CA GLY A 165 16.15 14.18 -7.64
C GLY A 165 16.22 13.16 -8.80
N PHE A 166 15.43 12.09 -8.73
CA PHE A 166 15.32 11.03 -9.75
C PHE A 166 14.15 11.25 -10.72
N ALA A 167 13.40 12.35 -10.56
CA ALA A 167 12.31 12.70 -11.45
C ALA A 167 12.79 12.74 -12.92
N GLY A 168 12.05 12.07 -13.79
CA GLY A 168 12.38 11.96 -15.21
C GLY A 168 13.36 10.84 -15.58
N ALA A 169 14.16 10.35 -14.62
CA ALA A 169 15.00 9.16 -14.84
C ALA A 169 14.17 7.88 -14.75
N VAL A 170 13.35 7.78 -13.70
CA VAL A 170 12.48 6.62 -13.47
C VAL A 170 11.06 6.96 -13.93
N ARG A 171 10.49 6.04 -14.72
CA ARG A 171 9.13 6.17 -15.27
C ARG A 171 8.20 5.20 -14.58
N VAL A 172 7.11 5.72 -14.03
CA VAL A 172 6.15 4.99 -13.21
C VAL A 172 4.78 5.10 -13.86
N GLU A 173 4.11 3.97 -14.11
CA GLU A 173 2.80 3.96 -14.73
C GLU A 173 1.86 2.96 -14.06
N GLN A 174 0.56 3.18 -14.24
CA GLN A 174 -0.49 2.27 -13.79
C GLN A 174 -1.16 1.59 -14.98
N TYR A 175 -1.33 0.27 -14.87
CA TYR A 175 -2.05 -0.55 -15.83
C TYR A 175 -3.23 -1.25 -15.15
N ASP A 176 -4.44 -0.91 -15.56
CA ASP A 176 -5.67 -1.52 -15.08
C ASP A 176 -6.71 -1.70 -16.21
N ARG A 177 -7.93 -2.10 -15.84
CA ARG A 177 -9.03 -2.29 -16.80
C ARG A 177 -9.47 -0.99 -17.49
N GLY A 178 -9.35 0.14 -16.81
CA GLY A 178 -9.71 1.47 -17.30
C GLY A 178 -8.62 2.13 -18.16
N THR A 179 -7.39 1.62 -18.16
CA THR A 179 -6.31 2.15 -19.00
C THR A 179 -6.72 2.17 -20.49
N PRO A 180 -6.72 3.34 -21.15
CA PRO A 180 -7.08 3.46 -22.56
C PRO A 180 -6.18 2.62 -23.47
N GLN A 181 -6.74 2.11 -24.58
CA GLN A 181 -6.01 1.24 -25.51
C GLN A 181 -4.73 1.89 -26.06
N ALA A 182 -4.79 3.16 -26.46
CA ALA A 182 -3.61 3.91 -26.92
C ALA A 182 -2.50 3.97 -25.86
N LYS A 183 -2.87 4.15 -24.58
CA LYS A 183 -1.91 4.16 -23.46
C LYS A 183 -1.32 2.77 -23.20
N ARG A 184 -2.10 1.70 -23.39
CA ARG A 184 -1.59 0.31 -23.33
C ARG A 184 -0.58 0.04 -24.44
N GLU A 185 -0.83 0.51 -25.65
CA GLU A 185 0.09 0.37 -26.79
C GLU A 185 1.37 1.17 -26.57
N GLU A 186 1.27 2.40 -26.06
CA GLU A 186 2.42 3.23 -25.67
C GLU A 186 3.29 2.53 -24.62
N MET A 187 2.67 2.00 -23.55
CA MET A 187 3.41 1.26 -22.52
C MET A 187 3.99 -0.06 -23.01
N ARG A 188 3.42 -0.70 -24.03
CA ARG A 188 4.02 -1.91 -24.65
C ARG A 188 5.21 -1.57 -25.53
N ALA A 189 5.14 -0.47 -26.28
CA ALA A 189 6.22 0.00 -27.15
C ALA A 189 7.38 0.55 -26.32
N ASN A 190 7.06 1.30 -25.26
CA ASN A 190 8.02 1.88 -24.33
C ASN A 190 7.62 1.47 -22.90
N PRO A 191 8.11 0.34 -22.35
CA PRO A 191 7.74 -0.09 -21.00
C PRO A 191 8.21 0.90 -19.91
N PRO A 192 7.38 1.22 -18.89
CA PRO A 192 7.82 1.99 -17.73
C PRO A 192 8.82 1.17 -16.89
N HIS A 193 9.56 1.83 -16.01
CA HIS A 193 10.45 1.16 -15.06
C HIS A 193 9.66 0.45 -13.96
N ILE A 194 8.64 1.12 -13.43
CA ILE A 194 7.76 0.59 -12.39
C ILE A 194 6.34 0.58 -12.93
N LEU A 195 5.71 -0.58 -12.92
CA LEU A 195 4.32 -0.75 -13.32
C LEU A 195 3.46 -1.13 -12.13
N LEU A 196 2.44 -0.34 -11.83
CA LEU A 196 1.44 -0.65 -10.81
C LEU A 196 0.20 -1.25 -11.46
N THR A 197 -0.37 -2.28 -10.84
CA THR A 197 -1.56 -2.96 -11.37
C THR A 197 -2.38 -3.60 -10.25
N ASN A 198 -3.44 -4.33 -10.63
CA ASN A 198 -4.26 -5.11 -9.73
C ASN A 198 -4.36 -6.58 -10.17
N TYR A 199 -4.76 -7.47 -9.26
CA TYR A 199 -4.90 -8.91 -9.54
C TYR A 199 -6.08 -9.24 -10.47
N ILE A 200 -6.91 -8.25 -10.79
CA ILE A 200 -8.10 -8.41 -11.64
C ILE A 200 -7.72 -8.34 -13.14
N VAL A 201 -6.49 -7.93 -13.46
CA VAL A 201 -5.89 -7.98 -14.79
C VAL A 201 -5.07 -9.27 -14.91
N ASP A 202 -5.49 -10.19 -15.77
CA ASP A 202 -4.68 -11.36 -16.13
C ASP A 202 -3.49 -10.96 -16.99
N PHE A 203 -2.29 -11.34 -16.55
CA PHE A 203 -1.03 -11.13 -17.24
C PHE A 203 -0.44 -12.44 -17.74
N GLN A 204 0.17 -12.40 -18.93
CA GLN A 204 1.17 -13.36 -19.37
C GLN A 204 2.42 -12.55 -19.76
N ILE A 205 3.58 -12.85 -19.20
CA ILE A 205 4.84 -12.16 -19.49
C ILE A 205 5.67 -13.09 -20.36
N ASP A 206 5.99 -12.68 -21.59
CA ASP A 206 6.92 -13.42 -22.44
C ASP A 206 7.94 -12.43 -23.02
N SER A 207 9.23 -12.76 -22.84
CA SER A 207 10.35 -12.01 -23.44
C SER A 207 10.34 -10.49 -23.17
N GLY A 208 9.95 -10.08 -21.95
CA GLY A 208 9.87 -8.65 -21.56
C GLY A 208 8.66 -7.90 -22.11
N LYS A 209 7.68 -8.61 -22.70
CA LYS A 209 6.41 -8.05 -23.18
C LYS A 209 5.25 -8.56 -22.33
N ILE A 210 4.28 -7.66 -22.10
CA ILE A 210 3.07 -7.93 -21.31
C ILE A 210 1.92 -8.34 -22.25
N PHE A 211 1.52 -9.60 -22.19
CA PHE A 211 0.37 -10.20 -22.86
C PHE A 211 -0.83 -10.25 -21.90
N LYS A 212 -2.04 -10.19 -22.48
CA LYS A 212 -3.30 -10.34 -21.75
C LYS A 212 -3.89 -11.72 -22.10
N LEU A 213 -4.22 -12.53 -21.09
CA LEU A 213 -5.05 -13.72 -21.29
C LEU A 213 -6.52 -13.27 -21.42
N ASN A 214 -7.17 -13.63 -22.52
CA ASN A 214 -8.62 -13.47 -22.66
C ASN A 214 -9.30 -14.76 -22.17
N TRP A 215 -10.00 -14.70 -21.04
CA TRP A 215 -10.96 -15.74 -20.67
C TRP A 215 -12.31 -15.47 -21.32
N GLY A 216 -12.52 -16.10 -22.48
CA GLY A 216 -13.80 -16.27 -23.15
C GLY A 216 -13.70 -17.49 -24.06
N ASN A 217 -14.46 -18.54 -23.75
CA ASN A 217 -14.49 -19.85 -24.40
C ASN A 217 -14.32 -19.80 -25.94
N GLN A 218 -13.09 -19.96 -26.43
CA GLN A 218 -12.77 -20.62 -27.70
C GLN A 218 -11.26 -20.85 -27.78
N LEU A 219 -10.85 -22.12 -27.81
CA LEU A 219 -9.55 -22.50 -28.35
C LEU A 219 -9.58 -22.15 -29.83
N VAL A 220 -8.97 -21.03 -30.22
CA VAL A 220 -8.57 -20.81 -31.61
C VAL A 220 -7.12 -21.28 -31.72
N GLU A 221 -6.96 -22.43 -32.35
CA GLU A 221 -5.69 -22.97 -32.81
C GLU A 221 -4.99 -21.93 -33.70
N GLN A 222 -3.99 -21.22 -33.18
CA GLN A 222 -3.07 -20.47 -34.03
C GLN A 222 -1.93 -21.41 -34.42
N ARG A 223 -1.98 -21.78 -35.70
CA ARG A 223 -1.05 -22.62 -36.45
C ARG A 223 0.40 -22.44 -36.01
N LYS A 224 1.09 -23.58 -35.89
CA LYS A 224 2.54 -23.69 -35.99
C LYS A 224 3.07 -22.78 -37.11
N PHE A 225 3.93 -21.84 -36.76
CA PHE A 225 4.96 -21.39 -37.68
C PHE A 225 6.27 -21.98 -37.21
N SER A 226 6.70 -23.00 -37.93
CA SER A 226 8.07 -23.47 -37.96
C SER A 226 8.94 -22.35 -38.55
N PHE A 227 9.98 -21.95 -37.84
CA PHE A 227 11.38 -21.98 -38.25
C PHE A 227 12.26 -21.86 -37.00
#